data_AF-A0A2H5YFU8-F1
#
_entry.id   AF-A0A2H5YFU8-F1
#
_cell.length_a   1.000
_cell.length_b   1.000
_cell.length_c   1.000
_cell.angle_alpha   90.00
_cell.angle_beta   90.00
_cell.angle_gamma   90.00
#
_symmetry.space_group_name_H-M   'P 1'
#
loop_
_entity.id
_entity.type
_entity.pdbx_description
1 polymer ?
#
loop_
_entity_poly.entity_id
_entity_poly.type
_entity_poly.pdbx_seq_one_letter_code
_entity_poly.pdbx_strand_id
1 'polypeptide(L)' 'MKLAPAEDIIGLGAMGQGPVPVPLVIARIVAVTGVGFCSAIGVFLLIGGIWHLGLGFLAATVLFIALMFLIERGR' A
#
# COMPACT_ATOMS: atom_id res chain seq x y z
N MET A 1 -26.34 -28.32 -24.14
CA MET A 1 -25.51 -27.24 -23.56
C MET A 1 -25.06 -27.74 -22.18
N LYS A 2 -23.82 -28.24 -22.06
CA LYS A 2 -23.29 -28.85 -20.84
C LYS A 2 -22.75 -27.73 -19.95
N LEU A 3 -23.43 -27.43 -18.84
CA LEU A 3 -22.99 -26.44 -17.86
C LEU A 3 -21.66 -26.93 -17.26
N ALA A 4 -20.62 -26.10 -17.34
CA ALA A 4 -19.36 -26.38 -16.64
C ALA A 4 -19.64 -26.47 -15.14
N PRO A 5 -19.06 -27.46 -14.43
CA PRO A 5 -19.33 -27.61 -13.01
C PRO A 5 -18.74 -26.40 -12.26
N ALA A 6 -19.52 -25.82 -11.34
CA ALA A 6 -19.17 -24.60 -10.60
C ALA A 6 -17.84 -24.70 -9.81
N GLU A 7 -17.35 -25.92 -9.59
CA GLU A 7 -16.05 -26.23 -8.97
C GLU A 7 -14.86 -25.71 -9.80
N ASP A 8 -14.93 -25.74 -11.13
CA ASP A 8 -13.84 -25.27 -12.00
C ASP A 8 -13.63 -23.76 -11.91
N ILE A 9 -14.72 -23.02 -11.66
CA ILE A 9 -14.72 -21.56 -11.57
C ILE A 9 -14.12 -21.10 -10.23
N ILE A 10 -14.37 -21.86 -9.16
CA ILE A 10 -13.86 -21.58 -7.81
C ILE A 10 -12.38 -22.00 -7.69
N GLY A 11 -11.97 -23.07 -8.37
CA GLY A 11 -10.58 -23.55 -8.38
C GLY A 11 -9.60 -22.64 -9.13
N LEU A 12 -10.06 -21.96 -10.19
CA LEU A 12 -9.19 -21.13 -11.04
C LEU A 12 -8.67 -19.85 -10.34
N GLY A 13 -9.41 -19.33 -9.36
CA GLY A 13 -9.02 -18.12 -8.60
C GLY A 13 -8.08 -18.39 -7.41
N ALA A 14 -7.92 -19.64 -7.00
CA ALA A 14 -7.18 -20.02 -5.79
C ALA A 14 -5.74 -20.52 -6.05
N MET A 15 -5.40 -20.87 -7.29
CA MET A 15 -4.12 -21.51 -7.64
C MET A 15 -3.01 -20.51 -8.00
N GLY A 16 -2.58 -19.66 -7.07
CA GLY A 16 -1.41 -18.80 -7.33
C GLY A 16 -0.85 -17.96 -6.19
N GLN A 17 -1.52 -17.86 -5.05
CA GLN A 17 -0.99 -17.12 -3.90
C GLN A 17 -0.22 -18.09 -3.00
N GLY A 18 1.06 -18.34 -3.32
CA GLY A 18 1.97 -18.95 -2.36
C GLY A 18 1.95 -18.19 -1.02
N PRO A 19 2.33 -18.81 0.11
CA PRO A 19 2.23 -18.19 1.42
C PRO A 19 2.87 -16.80 1.42
N VAL A 20 2.06 -15.75 1.64
CA VAL A 20 2.57 -14.38 1.65
C VAL A 20 3.42 -14.19 2.91
N PRO A 21 4.69 -13.77 2.79
CA PRO A 21 5.55 -13.61 3.96
C PRO A 21 4.98 -12.54 4.90
N VAL A 22 4.76 -12.90 6.17
CA VAL A 22 4.22 -12.02 7.22
C VAL A 22 5.01 -10.70 7.36
N PRO A 23 6.35 -10.68 7.33
CA PRO A 23 7.10 -9.42 7.38
C PRO A 23 6.73 -8.43 6.29
N LEU A 24 6.35 -8.93 5.12
CA LEU A 24 5.96 -8.08 4.00
C LEU A 24 4.56 -7.50 4.14
N VAL A 25 3.63 -8.26 4.73
CA VAL A 25 2.31 -7.74 5.08
C VAL A 25 2.46 -6.59 6.06
N ILE A 26 3.29 -6.77 7.09
CA ILE A 26 3.59 -5.72 8.08
C ILE A 26 4.19 -4.50 7.38
N ALA A 27 5.19 -4.69 6.51
CA ALA A 27 5.83 -3.59 5.78
C ALA A 27 4.82 -2.79 4.94
N ARG A 28 3.88 -3.46 4.27
CA ARG A 28 2.81 -2.80 3.50
C ARG A 28 1.85 -2.03 4.38
N ILE A 29 1.44 -2.59 5.51
CA ILE A 29 0.55 -1.90 6.45
C ILE A 29 1.20 -0.62 6.95
N VAL A 30 2.46 -0.69 7.37
CA VAL A 30 3.23 0.49 7.82
C VAL A 30 3.36 1.53 6.70
N ALA A 31 3.67 1.11 5.47
CA ALA A 31 3.77 2.02 4.33
C ALA A 31 2.44 2.73 4.03
N VAL A 32 1.34 1.98 3.89
CA VAL A 32 0.02 2.55 3.55
C VAL A 32 -0.50 3.46 4.65
N THR A 33 -0.40 3.05 5.91
CA THR A 33 -0.81 3.88 7.05
C THR A 33 0.04 5.14 7.18
N GLY A 34 1.36 5.04 6.95
CA GLY A 34 2.28 6.17 6.91
C GLY A 34 1.94 7.19 5.83
N VAL A 35 1.65 6.75 4.60
CA VAL A 35 1.19 7.65 3.51
C VAL A 35 -0.07 8.39 3.91
N GLY A 36 -1.09 7.69 4.41
CA GLY A 36 -2.36 8.31 4.80
C GLY A 36 -2.19 9.35 5.90
N PHE A 37 -1.45 9.02 6.95
CA PHE A 37 -1.22 9.93 8.07
C PHE A 37 -0.37 11.15 7.68
N CYS A 38 0.76 10.91 6.99
CA CYS A 38 1.67 11.99 6.61
C CYS A 38 1.05 12.93 5.57
N SER A 39 0.29 12.40 4.60
CA SER A 39 -0.36 13.23 3.59
C SER A 39 -1.46 14.10 4.20
N ALA A 40 -2.29 13.56 5.09
CA ALA A 40 -3.35 14.33 5.74
C ALA A 40 -2.80 15.50 6.56
N ILE A 41 -1.79 15.24 7.40
CA ILE A 41 -1.14 16.29 8.20
C ILE A 41 -0.40 17.27 7.30
N GLY A 42 0.33 16.78 6.30
CA GLY A 42 1.06 17.63 5.35
C GLY A 42 0.12 18.59 4.64
N VAL A 43 -1.01 18.11 4.12
CA VAL A 43 -2.02 18.94 3.46
C VAL A 43 -2.59 19.97 4.44
N PHE A 44 -2.95 19.56 5.65
CA PHE A 44 -3.49 20.48 6.65
C PHE A 44 -2.49 21.61 7.01
N LEU A 45 -1.21 21.28 7.18
CA LEU A 45 -0.15 22.24 7.48
C LEU A 45 0.16 23.17 6.30
N LEU A 46 0.17 22.65 5.07
CA LEU A 46 0.37 23.45 3.86
C LEU A 46 -0.76 24.45 3.66
N ILE A 47 -2.02 24.00 3.81
CA ILE A 47 -3.20 24.88 3.75
C ILE A 47 -3.19 25.89 4.91
N GLY A 48 -2.78 25.46 6.11
CA GLY A 48 -2.64 26.30 7.29
C GLY A 48 -1.48 27.30 7.25
N GLY A 49 -0.68 27.32 6.17
CA GLY A 49 0.41 28.28 5.97
C GLY A 49 1.73 27.93 6.68
N ILE A 50 1.82 26.76 7.30
CA ILE A 50 3.06 26.25 7.93
C ILE A 50 3.85 25.45 6.90
N TRP A 51 4.40 26.16 5.92
CA TRP A 51 5.01 25.57 4.71
C TRP A 51 6.18 24.63 4.99
N HIS A 52 7.10 24.98 5.90
CA HIS A 52 8.30 24.17 6.16
C HIS A 52 7.95 22.79 6.74
N LEU A 53 7.05 22.73 7.73
CA LEU A 53 6.59 21.47 8.32
C LEU A 53 5.72 20.69 7.33
N GLY A 54 4.85 21.38 6.58
CA GLY A 54 4.04 20.77 5.53
C GLY A 54 4.87 20.10 4.43
N LEU A 55 5.95 20.77 3.97
CA LEU A 55 6.92 20.19 3.04
C LEU A 55 7.66 18.99 3.64
N GLY A 56 8.02 19.04 4.93
CA GLY A 56 8.60 17.90 5.63
C GLY A 56 7.68 16.67 5.63
N PHE A 57 6.39 16.86 5.93
CA PHE A 57 5.39 15.79 5.88
C PHE A 57 5.10 15.31 4.45
N LEU A 58 5.13 16.20 3.46
CA LEU A 58 5.04 15.82 2.06
C LEU A 58 6.23 14.95 1.64
N ALA A 59 7.45 15.32 2.03
CA ALA A 59 8.64 14.52 1.77
C ALA A 59 8.57 13.14 2.47
N ALA A 60 8.07 13.09 3.71
CA ALA A 60 7.83 11.82 4.41
C ALA A 60 6.78 10.94 3.69
N THR A 61 5.74 11.56 3.12
CA THR A 61 4.75 10.86 2.29
C THR A 61 5.41 10.23 1.07
N VAL A 62 6.25 10.99 0.35
CA VAL A 62 7.01 10.49 -0.81
C VAL A 62 7.95 9.35 -0.40
N LEU A 63 8.59 9.44 0.77
CA LEU A 63 9.43 8.38 1.32
C LEU A 63 8.64 7.08 1.51
N PHE A 64 7.45 7.13 2.11
CA PHE A 64 6.60 5.94 2.28
C PHE A 64 6.14 5.35 0.94
N ILE A 65 5.83 6.19 -0.05
CA ILE A 65 5.52 5.74 -1.41
C ILE A 65 6.74 5.03 -2.03
N ALA A 66 7.94 5.59 -1.90
CA ALA A 66 9.16 4.97 -2.41
C ALA A 66 9.45 3.62 -1.70
N LEU A 67 9.22 3.54 -0.39
CA LEU A 67 9.27 2.29 0.38
C LEU A 67 8.29 1.25 -0.16
N MET A 68 7.06 1.65 -0.49
CA MET A 68 6.06 0.76 -1.07
C MET A 68 6.54 0.15 -2.40
N PHE A 69 7.10 0.97 -3.30
CA PHE A 69 7.72 0.48 -4.54
C PHE A 69 8.90 -0.47 -4.29
N LEU A 70 9.73 -0.19 -3.28
CA LEU A 70 10.87 -1.05 -2.93
C LEU A 70 10.41 -2.41 -2.40
N ILE A 71 9.39 -2.42 -1.54
CA ILE A 71 8.77 -3.64 -1.00
C ILE A 71 8.16 -4.49 -2.12
N GLU A 72 7.56 -3.85 -3.12
CA GLU A 72 6.95 -4.55 -4.26
C GLU A 72 7.99 -5.08 -5.25
N ARG A 73 9.13 -4.40 -5.41
CA ARG A 73 10.20 -4.81 -6.32
C ARG A 73 11.06 -5.95 -5.77
N GLY A 74 11.15 -6.06 -4.44
CA GLY A 74 11.93 -7.11 -3.76
C GLY A 74 11.15 -8.40 -3.50
N ARG A 75 9.95 -8.56 -4.09
CA ARG A 75 9.00 -9.64 -3.81
C ARG A 75 8.58 -10.33 -5.10
#